data_AF-A0A7V5HYW8-F1
#
_entry.id   AF-A0A7V5HYW8-F1
#
_cell.length_a   1.000
_cell.length_b   1.000
_cell.length_c   1.000
_cell.angle_alpha   90.00
_cell.angle_beta   90.00
_cell.angle_gamma   90.00
#
_symmetry.space_group_name_H-M   'P 1'
#
loop_
_entity.id
_entity.type
_entity.pdbx_description
1 polymer ?
#
loop_
_entity_poly.entity_id
_entity_poly.type
_entity_poly.pdbx_seq_one_letter_code
_entity_poly.pdbx_strand_id
1 'polypeptide(L)'
;HGNKGVVSRILPEEDMPFLPDGTPVEVVLNPLGVPSRMNVGQIFELHLGWVAKELNTIMITPVFEGPKHDEIKRLLKEAGLPESGKITLYDGRTGEPFDRPVAVGYMYMMKLIHIAEDKLHARSTGPYALITQQPLGGRSRQGGQRFGEMEVWALEGYGAAYTLQEMLTSKSDDLAARTKIHEKIIKGENTLETETPESFKVLVKELQSLALSLEFWRNGKKYSIRDMEKEEE
;
A
#
# COMPACT_ATOMS: atom_id res chain seq x y z
N HIS A 1 7.64 -20.65 1.04
CA HIS A 1 7.15 -20.75 -0.35
C HIS A 1 6.83 -19.42 -1.07
N GLY A 2 7.52 -18.31 -0.79
CA GLY A 2 7.29 -17.04 -1.51
C GLY A 2 5.95 -16.33 -1.25
N ASN A 3 5.09 -16.89 -0.40
CA ASN A 3 3.83 -16.27 0.01
C ASN A 3 4.09 -15.14 0.99
N LYS A 4 3.83 -13.91 0.57
CA LYS A 4 3.80 -12.74 1.44
C LYS A 4 2.34 -12.32 1.66
N GLY A 5 2.06 -11.78 2.83
CA GLY A 5 0.74 -11.25 3.20
C GLY A 5 0.89 -10.11 4.19
N VAL A 6 -0.19 -9.35 4.37
CA VAL A 6 -0.33 -8.32 5.40
C VAL A 6 -1.38 -8.82 6.40
N VAL A 7 -1.11 -8.70 7.70
CA VAL A 7 -2.09 -9.03 8.74
C VAL A 7 -3.25 -8.05 8.64
N SER A 8 -4.45 -8.57 8.34
CA SER A 8 -5.63 -7.73 8.11
C SER A 8 -6.50 -7.57 9.35
N ARG A 9 -6.59 -8.61 10.18
CA ARG A 9 -7.39 -8.63 11.41
C ARG A 9 -6.75 -9.56 12.43
N ILE A 10 -6.79 -9.16 13.70
CA ILE A 10 -6.46 -10.01 14.85
C ILE A 10 -7.80 -10.36 15.48
N LEU A 11 -8.07 -11.64 15.64
CA LEU A 11 -9.29 -12.15 16.27
C LEU A 11 -8.98 -12.64 17.68
N PRO A 12 -9.95 -12.56 18.61
CA PRO A 12 -9.92 -13.32 19.85
C PRO A 12 -9.85 -14.83 19.57
N GLU A 13 -9.35 -15.60 20.52
CA GLU A 13 -9.16 -17.05 20.38
C GLU A 13 -10.51 -17.78 20.23
N GLU A 14 -11.53 -17.33 20.96
CA GLU A 14 -12.90 -17.87 20.93
C GLU A 14 -13.61 -17.69 19.58
N ASP A 15 -13.17 -16.72 18.78
CA ASP A 15 -13.73 -16.44 17.45
C ASP A 15 -13.08 -17.30 16.35
N MET A 16 -11.96 -17.96 16.65
CA MET A 16 -11.21 -18.74 15.67
C MET A 16 -11.88 -20.09 15.44
N PRO A 17 -11.88 -20.59 14.19
CA PRO A 17 -12.24 -21.97 13.92
C PRO A 17 -11.43 -22.94 14.78
N PHE A 18 -12.08 -23.98 15.29
CA PHE A 18 -11.43 -24.97 16.15
C PHE A 18 -11.58 -26.40 15.61
N LEU A 19 -10.60 -27.22 15.98
CA LEU A 19 -10.51 -28.64 15.67
C LEU A 19 -11.48 -29.45 16.56
N PRO A 20 -11.82 -30.71 16.21
CA PRO A 20 -12.73 -31.53 17.01
C PRO A 20 -12.29 -31.78 18.47
N ASP A 21 -11.00 -31.62 18.76
CA ASP A 21 -10.41 -31.70 20.10
C ASP A 21 -10.56 -30.40 20.92
N GLY A 22 -11.11 -29.34 20.31
CA GLY A 22 -11.28 -28.01 20.91
C GLY A 22 -10.14 -27.04 20.61
N THR A 23 -9.07 -27.47 19.93
CA THR A 23 -7.91 -26.62 19.68
C THR A 23 -8.22 -25.57 18.60
N PRO A 24 -8.11 -24.25 18.89
CA PRO A 24 -8.34 -23.21 17.89
C PRO A 24 -7.16 -23.11 16.91
N VAL A 25 -7.44 -22.73 15.66
CA VAL A 25 -6.40 -22.46 14.67
C VAL A 25 -5.74 -21.10 14.91
N GLU A 26 -4.46 -20.97 14.60
CA GLU A 26 -3.70 -19.72 14.84
C GLU A 26 -3.73 -18.75 13.66
N VAL A 27 -3.72 -19.26 12.42
CA VAL A 27 -3.64 -18.46 11.20
C VAL A 27 -4.55 -19.05 10.12
N VAL A 28 -5.37 -18.20 9.50
CA VAL A 28 -6.20 -18.57 8.35
C VAL A 28 -5.60 -17.99 7.08
N LEU A 29 -5.30 -18.84 6.10
CA LEU A 29 -4.74 -18.45 4.80
C LEU A 29 -5.77 -18.65 3.68
N ASN A 30 -5.79 -17.72 2.72
CA ASN A 30 -6.67 -17.81 1.56
C ASN A 30 -6.16 -18.91 0.58
N PRO A 31 -6.97 -19.94 0.25
CA PRO A 31 -6.54 -21.02 -0.63
C PRO A 31 -6.36 -20.58 -2.09
N LEU A 32 -6.94 -19.47 -2.53
CA LEU A 32 -6.89 -19.02 -3.93
C LEU A 32 -5.48 -18.70 -4.42
N GLY A 33 -4.56 -18.38 -3.51
CA GLY A 33 -3.16 -18.11 -3.85
C GLY A 33 -2.39 -19.35 -4.30
N VAL A 34 -2.84 -20.56 -3.91
CA VAL A 34 -2.11 -21.81 -4.16
C VAL A 34 -2.17 -22.25 -5.62
N PRO A 35 -3.35 -22.37 -6.25
CA PRO A 35 -3.45 -22.81 -7.64
C PRO A 35 -2.84 -21.78 -8.61
N SER A 36 -3.07 -20.49 -8.36
CA SER A 36 -2.60 -19.41 -9.23
C SER A 36 -1.07 -19.31 -9.30
N ARG A 37 -0.37 -19.59 -8.19
CA ARG A 37 1.09 -19.48 -8.10
C ARG A 37 1.81 -20.83 -8.18
N MET A 38 1.07 -21.93 -8.28
CA MET A 38 1.58 -23.30 -8.33
C MET A 38 2.55 -23.66 -7.19
N ASN A 39 2.41 -23.04 -6.02
CA ASN A 39 3.26 -23.30 -4.86
C ASN A 39 2.69 -24.46 -4.02
N VAL A 40 2.53 -25.62 -4.65
CA VAL A 40 1.98 -26.85 -4.04
C VAL A 40 2.79 -27.31 -2.83
N GLY A 41 4.09 -27.02 -2.80
CA GLY A 41 4.97 -27.36 -1.68
C GLY A 41 4.48 -26.83 -0.32
N GLN A 42 3.72 -25.72 -0.29
CA GLN A 42 3.15 -25.22 0.97
C GLN A 42 2.12 -26.18 1.57
N ILE A 43 1.38 -26.92 0.73
CA ILE A 43 0.39 -27.91 1.18
C ILE A 43 1.14 -29.14 1.70
N PHE A 44 2.25 -29.53 1.06
CA PHE A 44 3.09 -30.62 1.54
C PHE A 44 3.75 -30.27 2.88
N GLU A 45 4.28 -29.05 3.02
CA GLU A 45 4.79 -28.54 4.29
C GLU A 45 3.71 -28.59 5.37
N LEU A 46 2.50 -28.10 5.07
CA LEU A 46 1.35 -28.11 5.99
C LEU A 46 1.06 -29.52 6.53
N HIS A 47 0.94 -30.50 5.64
CA HIS A 47 0.63 -31.89 6.03
C HIS A 47 1.79 -32.56 6.79
N LEU A 48 3.03 -32.40 6.31
CA LEU A 48 4.20 -32.97 6.98
C LEU A 48 4.43 -32.34 8.35
N GLY A 49 4.19 -31.03 8.48
CA GLY A 49 4.27 -30.33 9.76
C GLY A 49 3.24 -30.87 10.75
N TRP A 50 2.06 -31.25 10.29
CA TRP A 50 1.05 -31.90 11.14
C TRP A 50 1.49 -33.29 11.59
N VAL A 51 1.98 -34.12 10.67
CA VAL A 51 2.55 -35.44 11.01
C VAL A 51 3.71 -35.28 12.01
N ALA A 52 4.61 -34.33 11.76
CA ALA A 52 5.76 -34.05 12.62
C ALA A 52 5.32 -33.70 14.05
N LYS A 53 4.25 -32.92 14.20
CA LYS A 53 3.67 -32.56 15.49
C LYS A 53 3.08 -33.76 16.23
N GLU A 54 2.27 -34.58 15.55
CA GLU A 54 1.62 -35.76 16.15
C GLU A 54 2.63 -36.83 16.56
N LEU A 55 3.61 -37.12 15.71
CA LEU A 55 4.66 -38.11 15.97
C LEU A 55 5.80 -37.55 16.84
N ASN A 56 5.73 -36.28 17.23
CA ASN A 56 6.75 -35.57 17.98
C ASN A 56 8.17 -35.75 17.40
N THR A 57 8.28 -35.58 16.08
CA THR A 57 9.52 -35.78 15.31
C THR A 57 9.83 -34.57 14.44
N ILE A 58 11.05 -34.51 13.91
CA ILE A 58 11.46 -33.49 12.95
C ILE A 58 11.53 -34.12 11.57
N MET A 59 10.77 -33.56 10.63
CA MET A 59 10.82 -33.98 9.23
C MET A 59 11.88 -33.18 8.49
N ILE A 60 12.81 -33.89 7.87
CA ILE A 60 13.86 -33.30 7.03
C ILE A 60 13.60 -33.73 5.60
N THR A 61 13.41 -32.76 4.72
CA THR A 61 13.22 -33.00 3.29
C THR A 61 14.32 -32.27 2.53
N PRO A 62 15.35 -32.97 2.02
CA PRO A 62 16.40 -32.37 1.21
C PRO A 62 15.81 -31.71 -0.05
N VAL A 63 16.51 -30.68 -0.52
CA VAL A 63 16.12 -30.01 -1.77
C VAL A 63 16.25 -31.02 -2.92
N PHE A 64 15.21 -31.12 -3.75
CA PHE A 64 15.05 -32.10 -4.84
C PHE A 64 14.72 -33.55 -4.44
N GLU A 65 14.65 -33.88 -3.15
CA GLU A 65 14.20 -35.18 -2.64
C GLU A 65 12.89 -35.03 -1.85
N GLY A 66 11.92 -34.37 -2.47
CA GLY A 66 10.61 -34.14 -1.87
C GLY A 66 9.81 -35.44 -1.66
N PRO A 67 9.01 -35.55 -0.58
CA PRO A 67 8.16 -36.71 -0.38
C PRO A 67 7.15 -36.84 -1.51
N LYS A 68 6.89 -38.07 -1.94
CA LYS A 68 5.84 -38.35 -2.91
C LYS A 68 4.47 -38.25 -2.24
N HIS A 69 3.44 -37.96 -3.02
CA HIS A 69 2.06 -37.84 -2.51
C HIS A 69 1.62 -39.08 -1.73
N ASP A 70 1.92 -40.28 -2.24
CA ASP A 70 1.54 -41.54 -1.57
C ASP A 70 2.27 -41.78 -0.26
N GLU A 71 3.49 -41.24 -0.13
CA GLU A 71 4.26 -41.30 1.11
C GLU A 71 3.69 -40.36 2.16
N ILE A 72 3.27 -39.15 1.78
CA ILE A 72 2.57 -38.24 2.70
C ILE A 72 1.28 -38.88 3.22
N LYS A 73 0.50 -39.54 2.35
CA LYS A 73 -0.71 -40.27 2.79
C LYS A 73 -0.39 -41.37 3.79
N ARG A 74 0.67 -42.15 3.55
CA ARG A 74 1.12 -43.21 4.46
C ARG A 74 1.50 -42.63 5.83
N LEU A 75 2.26 -41.54 5.84
CA LEU A 75 2.68 -40.85 7.05
C LEU A 75 1.51 -40.23 7.82
N LEU A 76 0.54 -39.63 7.13
CA LEU A 76 -0.70 -39.14 7.74
C LEU A 76 -1.45 -40.27 8.44
N LYS A 77 -1.58 -41.42 7.77
CA LYS A 77 -2.22 -42.61 8.35
C LYS A 77 -1.48 -43.16 9.56
N GLU A 78 -0.16 -43.20 9.51
CA GLU A 78 0.69 -43.63 10.63
C GLU A 78 0.54 -42.73 11.85
N ALA A 79 0.36 -41.42 11.63
CA ALA A 79 0.07 -40.43 12.66
C ALA A 79 -1.40 -40.43 13.14
N GLY A 80 -2.27 -41.32 12.63
CA GLY A 80 -3.69 -41.33 12.98
C GLY A 80 -4.50 -40.16 12.39
N LEU A 81 -3.96 -39.46 11.40
CA LEU A 81 -4.59 -38.32 10.73
C LEU A 81 -5.33 -38.74 9.45
N PRO A 82 -6.31 -37.94 8.97
CA PRO A 82 -6.99 -38.20 7.70
C PRO A 82 -6.02 -38.24 6.52
N GLU A 83 -6.11 -39.27 5.66
CA GLU A 83 -5.23 -39.44 4.48
C GLU A 83 -5.32 -38.26 3.49
N SER A 84 -6.41 -37.48 3.53
CA SER A 84 -6.58 -36.30 2.69
C SER A 84 -5.87 -35.03 3.21
N GLY A 85 -5.40 -35.05 4.47
CA GLY A 85 -4.88 -33.88 5.19
C GLY A 85 -5.96 -32.85 5.54
N LYS A 86 -7.25 -33.22 5.41
CA LYS A 86 -8.39 -32.36 5.71
C LYS A 86 -9.19 -32.92 6.88
N ILE A 87 -9.69 -32.01 7.71
CA ILE A 87 -10.51 -32.31 8.88
C ILE A 87 -11.70 -31.36 8.95
N THR A 88 -12.77 -31.79 9.62
CA THR A 88 -13.91 -30.91 9.90
C THR A 88 -13.51 -29.91 10.98
N LEU A 89 -13.61 -28.63 10.64
CA LEU A 89 -13.50 -27.54 11.59
C LEU A 89 -14.89 -27.09 12.03
N TYR A 90 -14.95 -26.48 13.21
CA TYR A 90 -16.15 -25.85 13.75
C TYR A 90 -15.95 -24.34 13.82
N ASP A 91 -17.00 -23.58 13.56
CA ASP A 91 -16.99 -22.12 13.70
C ASP A 91 -16.98 -21.74 15.19
N GLY A 92 -15.97 -20.97 15.61
CA GLY A 92 -15.84 -20.51 17.01
C GLY A 92 -17.02 -19.68 17.51
N ARG A 93 -17.74 -19.01 16.60
CA ARG A 93 -18.86 -18.13 16.98
C ARG A 93 -20.19 -18.86 17.14
N THR A 94 -20.45 -19.81 16.28
CA THR A 94 -21.75 -20.51 16.21
C THR A 94 -21.66 -21.92 16.79
N GLY A 95 -20.48 -22.53 16.79
CA GLY A 95 -20.26 -23.93 17.13
C GLY A 95 -20.64 -24.91 16.02
N GLU A 96 -21.12 -24.43 14.87
CA GLU A 96 -21.54 -25.28 13.76
C GLU A 96 -20.33 -25.77 12.93
N PRO A 97 -20.36 -27.00 12.41
CA PRO A 97 -19.31 -27.49 11.52
C PRO A 97 -19.37 -26.81 10.15
N PHE A 98 -18.21 -26.56 9.54
CA PHE A 98 -18.18 -26.07 8.15
C PHE A 98 -18.66 -27.15 7.16
N ASP A 99 -19.29 -26.72 6.06
CA ASP A 99 -19.87 -27.61 5.03
C ASP A 99 -18.88 -28.60 4.41
N ARG A 100 -17.59 -28.21 4.31
CA ARG A 100 -16.54 -29.00 3.69
C ARG A 100 -15.34 -29.13 4.62
N PRO A 101 -14.66 -30.28 4.62
CA PRO A 101 -13.45 -30.46 5.42
C PRO A 101 -12.35 -29.52 4.90
N VAL A 102 -11.63 -28.93 5.85
CA VAL A 102 -10.62 -27.89 5.62
C VAL A 102 -9.23 -28.51 5.78
N ALA A 103 -8.28 -28.09 4.94
CA ALA A 103 -6.89 -28.49 5.09
C ALA A 103 -6.28 -27.74 6.28
N VAL A 104 -5.83 -28.47 7.28
CA VAL A 104 -5.21 -27.95 8.51
C VAL A 104 -3.82 -28.57 8.63
N GLY A 105 -2.93 -27.91 9.36
CA GLY A 105 -1.61 -28.43 9.69
C GLY A 105 -0.68 -27.33 10.12
N TYR A 106 0.62 -27.63 10.15
CA TYR A 106 1.63 -26.70 10.65
C TYR A 106 2.51 -26.21 9.51
N MET A 107 2.69 -24.89 9.43
CA MET A 107 3.53 -24.23 8.45
C MET A 107 4.50 -23.29 9.14
N TYR A 108 5.72 -23.19 8.63
CA TYR A 108 6.70 -22.26 9.17
C TYR A 108 6.46 -20.83 8.66
N MET A 109 6.11 -19.92 9.57
CA MET A 109 5.80 -18.52 9.26
C MET A 109 6.93 -17.59 9.72
N MET A 110 7.31 -16.65 8.86
CA MET A 110 8.32 -15.62 9.15
C MET A 110 7.71 -14.22 9.19
N LYS A 111 8.10 -13.42 10.19
CA LYS A 111 7.80 -11.98 10.25
C LYS A 111 8.89 -11.21 9.51
N LEU A 112 8.51 -10.49 8.45
CA LEU A 112 9.43 -9.64 7.69
C LEU A 112 9.54 -8.23 8.30
N ILE A 113 10.61 -7.51 7.93
CA ILE A 113 10.97 -6.19 8.48
C ILE A 113 10.01 -5.04 8.08
N HIS A 114 9.06 -5.28 7.18
CA HIS A 114 8.16 -4.23 6.70
C HIS A 114 6.98 -4.01 7.65
N ILE A 115 7.20 -3.19 8.68
CA ILE A 115 6.19 -2.82 9.68
C ILE A 115 5.38 -1.62 9.20
N ALA A 116 4.07 -1.61 9.45
CA ALA A 116 3.17 -0.53 9.02
C ALA A 116 3.48 0.81 9.69
N GLU A 117 3.87 0.78 10.97
CA GLU A 117 4.31 1.95 11.75
C GLU A 117 5.47 2.70 11.07
N ASP A 118 6.43 1.96 10.50
CA ASP A 118 7.56 2.52 9.74
C ASP A 118 7.17 3.04 8.34
N LYS A 119 5.93 2.86 7.92
CA LYS A 119 5.42 3.35 6.64
C LYS A 119 4.39 4.46 6.79
N LEU A 120 3.87 4.68 8.00
CA LEU A 120 2.92 5.75 8.26
C LEU A 120 3.62 7.11 8.17
N HIS A 121 3.13 7.95 7.26
CA HIS A 121 3.64 9.30 7.05
C HIS A 121 2.50 10.18 6.53
N ALA A 122 2.34 11.37 7.13
CA ALA A 122 1.38 12.36 6.71
C ALA A 122 2.00 13.75 6.81
N ARG A 123 1.59 14.64 5.92
CA ARG A 123 2.05 16.04 5.86
C ARG A 123 0.86 16.95 5.61
N SER A 124 0.74 18.00 6.40
CA SER A 124 -0.11 19.16 6.12
C SER A 124 0.75 20.28 5.52
N THR A 125 1.55 20.94 6.34
CA THR A 125 2.56 21.93 5.95
C THR A 125 3.95 21.45 6.41
N GLY A 126 5.02 22.01 5.86
CA GLY A 126 6.38 21.56 6.16
C GLY A 126 7.44 22.38 5.42
N PRO A 127 8.69 21.91 5.37
CA PRO A 127 9.75 22.61 4.66
C PRO A 127 9.57 22.53 3.14
N TYR A 128 10.09 23.56 2.46
CA TYR A 128 10.03 23.75 1.01
C TYR A 128 11.45 23.93 0.44
N ALA A 129 11.63 23.61 -0.84
CA ALA A 129 12.87 23.84 -1.55
C ALA A 129 13.13 25.34 -1.73
N LEU A 130 14.38 25.78 -1.61
CA LEU A 130 14.74 27.20 -1.73
C LEU A 130 14.54 27.76 -3.15
N ILE A 131 14.78 26.95 -4.17
CA ILE A 131 14.74 27.38 -5.58
C ILE A 131 13.31 27.32 -6.11
N THR A 132 12.70 26.13 -6.10
CA THR A 132 11.39 25.90 -6.71
C THR A 132 10.22 26.16 -5.78
N GLN A 133 10.46 26.41 -4.48
CA GLN A 133 9.41 26.60 -3.46
C GLN A 133 8.43 25.43 -3.30
N GLN A 134 8.74 24.26 -3.87
CA GLN A 134 7.95 23.04 -3.76
C GLN A 134 8.21 22.28 -2.46
N PRO A 135 7.23 21.49 -1.96
CA PRO A 135 7.44 20.57 -0.85
C PRO A 135 8.70 19.71 -1.00
N LEU A 136 9.53 19.63 0.03
CA LEU A 136 10.67 18.70 0.02
C LEU A 136 10.19 17.24 -0.09
N GLY A 137 11.01 16.37 -0.68
CA GLY A 137 10.76 14.93 -0.73
C GLY A 137 11.30 14.18 0.49
N GLY A 138 10.71 13.02 0.76
CA GLY A 138 11.21 12.03 1.72
C GLY A 138 10.63 12.14 3.14
N ARG A 139 10.32 10.99 3.74
CA ARG A 139 9.70 10.87 5.08
C ARG A 139 10.54 11.56 6.16
N SER A 140 11.87 11.40 6.13
CA SER A 140 12.79 11.97 7.12
C SER A 140 12.81 13.50 7.14
N ARG A 141 12.33 14.16 6.08
CA ARG A 141 12.31 15.62 5.93
C ARG A 141 10.90 16.20 6.04
N GLN A 142 9.96 15.45 6.61
CA GLN A 142 8.52 15.79 6.57
C GLN A 142 8.05 16.09 5.15
N GLY A 143 8.53 15.27 4.20
CA GLY A 143 8.34 15.53 2.78
C GLY A 143 6.91 15.34 2.29
N GLY A 144 6.56 16.02 1.21
CA GLY A 144 5.29 15.83 0.51
C GLY A 144 5.31 14.60 -0.38
N GLN A 145 4.12 14.11 -0.72
CA GLN A 145 3.97 13.07 -1.73
C GLN A 145 4.06 13.71 -3.12
N ARG A 146 4.76 13.04 -4.05
CA ARG A 146 4.81 13.49 -5.43
C ARG A 146 3.48 13.21 -6.11
N PHE A 147 2.83 14.27 -6.58
CA PHE A 147 1.76 14.19 -7.58
C PHE A 147 2.42 14.32 -8.95
N GLY A 148 2.46 13.22 -9.70
CA GLY A 148 3.23 13.09 -10.93
C GLY A 148 2.42 13.32 -12.19
N GLU A 149 3.10 13.20 -13.33
CA GLU A 149 2.52 13.37 -14.66
C GLU A 149 1.38 12.38 -14.93
N MET A 150 1.51 11.13 -14.50
CA MET A 150 0.46 10.11 -14.67
C MET A 150 -0.80 10.45 -13.88
N GLU A 151 -0.67 11.03 -12.69
CA GLU A 151 -1.81 11.48 -11.90
C GLU A 151 -2.48 12.74 -12.50
N VAL A 152 -1.69 13.63 -13.11
CA VAL A 152 -2.23 14.78 -13.87
C VAL A 152 -3.10 14.29 -15.02
N TRP A 153 -2.62 13.35 -15.85
CA TRP A 153 -3.42 12.77 -16.94
C TRP A 153 -4.72 12.13 -16.45
N ALA A 154 -4.68 11.48 -15.29
CA ALA A 154 -5.89 10.93 -14.69
C ALA A 154 -6.92 12.03 -14.39
N LEU A 155 -6.52 13.14 -13.75
CA LEU A 155 -7.43 14.26 -13.47
C LEU A 155 -7.93 14.96 -14.74
N GLU A 156 -7.08 15.12 -15.75
CA GLU A 156 -7.47 15.66 -17.05
C GLU A 156 -8.52 14.77 -17.74
N GLY A 157 -8.34 13.45 -17.70
CA GLY A 157 -9.30 12.48 -18.25
C GLY A 157 -10.67 12.52 -17.56
N TYR A 158 -10.73 12.86 -16.28
CA TYR A 158 -11.97 13.12 -15.55
C TYR A 158 -12.56 14.52 -15.81
N GLY A 159 -11.81 15.43 -16.44
CA GLY A 159 -12.21 16.84 -16.58
C GLY A 159 -12.19 17.63 -15.27
N ALA A 160 -11.40 17.18 -14.28
CA ALA A 160 -11.33 17.78 -12.95
C ALA A 160 -10.42 19.02 -12.90
N ALA A 161 -10.77 20.05 -13.69
CA ALA A 161 -9.93 21.23 -13.90
C ALA A 161 -9.59 21.99 -12.60
N TYR A 162 -10.58 22.23 -11.73
CA TYR A 162 -10.37 22.94 -10.46
C TYR A 162 -9.47 22.16 -9.47
N THR A 163 -9.66 20.85 -9.38
CA THR A 163 -8.81 19.99 -8.53
C THR A 163 -7.38 19.96 -9.06
N LEU A 164 -7.20 19.90 -10.37
CA LEU A 164 -5.89 19.95 -10.99
C LEU A 164 -5.21 21.31 -10.73
N GLN A 165 -5.93 22.42 -10.90
CA GLN A 165 -5.44 23.76 -10.61
C GLN A 165 -4.98 23.89 -9.15
N GLU A 166 -5.79 23.46 -8.19
CA GLU A 166 -5.44 23.47 -6.76
C GLU A 166 -4.18 22.63 -6.45
N MET A 167 -4.07 21.43 -7.03
CA MET A 167 -2.93 20.54 -6.82
C MET A 167 -1.62 21.11 -7.37
N LEU A 168 -1.68 21.81 -8.53
CA LEU A 168 -0.49 22.35 -9.20
C LEU A 168 -0.05 23.73 -8.68
N THR A 169 -0.94 24.48 -8.03
CA THR A 169 -0.66 25.87 -7.58
C THR A 169 -0.62 25.96 -6.06
N SER A 170 -1.77 26.17 -5.41
CA SER A 170 -1.91 26.50 -3.99
C SER A 170 -1.39 25.42 -3.04
N LYS A 171 -1.37 24.14 -3.46
CA LYS A 171 -0.79 23.03 -2.70
C LYS A 171 0.70 22.76 -2.97
N SER A 172 1.29 23.43 -3.95
CA SER A 172 2.67 23.22 -4.39
C SER A 172 3.55 24.44 -4.11
N ASP A 173 3.80 25.28 -5.11
CA ASP A 173 4.83 26.31 -5.13
C ASP A 173 4.30 27.74 -5.25
N ASP A 174 2.97 27.94 -5.21
CA ASP A 174 2.39 29.26 -5.07
C ASP A 174 2.45 29.74 -3.61
N LEU A 175 3.44 30.57 -3.31
CA LEU A 175 3.70 31.10 -1.96
C LEU A 175 2.54 31.94 -1.43
N ALA A 176 1.96 32.80 -2.27
CA ALA A 176 0.93 33.74 -1.88
C ALA A 176 -0.40 33.01 -1.65
N ALA A 177 -0.83 32.18 -2.62
CA ALA A 177 -2.05 31.40 -2.49
C ALA A 177 -1.99 30.42 -1.33
N ARG A 178 -0.84 29.80 -1.05
CA ARG A 178 -0.69 28.88 0.09
C ARG A 178 -0.92 29.54 1.44
N THR A 179 -0.51 30.80 1.61
CA THR A 179 -0.73 31.53 2.86
C THR A 179 -2.20 31.94 2.96
N LYS A 180 -2.77 32.49 1.87
CA LYS A 180 -4.17 32.89 1.77
C LYS A 180 -5.13 31.71 2.01
N ILE A 181 -4.89 30.55 1.39
CA ILE A 181 -5.76 29.37 1.51
C ILE A 181 -5.78 28.85 2.95
N HIS A 182 -4.64 28.86 3.65
CA HIS A 182 -4.57 28.45 5.04
C HIS A 182 -5.39 29.38 5.96
N GLU A 183 -5.29 30.70 5.76
CA GLU A 183 -6.10 31.67 6.49
C GLU A 183 -7.60 31.55 6.19
N LYS A 184 -7.96 31.37 4.92
CA LYS A 184 -9.34 31.22 4.46
C LYS A 184 -9.99 29.97 5.04
N ILE A 185 -9.28 28.84 5.06
CA ILE A 185 -9.74 27.59 5.70
C ILE A 185 -10.04 27.81 7.19
N ILE A 186 -9.19 28.56 7.91
CA ILE A 186 -9.42 28.88 9.32
C ILE A 186 -10.66 29.76 9.51
N LYS A 187 -10.91 30.70 8.59
CA LYS A 187 -12.07 31.61 8.62
C LYS A 187 -13.37 30.95 8.10
N GLY A 188 -13.29 29.78 7.48
CA GLY A 188 -14.43 29.10 6.86
C GLY A 188 -14.84 29.67 5.50
N GLU A 189 -13.94 30.40 4.84
CA GLU A 189 -14.14 30.98 3.51
C GLU A 189 -13.55 30.05 2.44
N ASN A 190 -14.29 29.80 1.35
CA ASN A 190 -13.89 28.83 0.31
C ASN A 190 -13.71 29.52 -1.05
N THR A 191 -12.73 30.42 -1.17
CA THR A 191 -12.34 31.02 -2.46
C THR A 191 -10.95 30.58 -2.88
N LEU A 192 -10.85 30.05 -4.10
CA LEU A 192 -9.59 29.64 -4.71
C LEU A 192 -9.07 30.80 -5.57
N GLU A 193 -8.03 31.46 -5.09
CA GLU A 193 -7.25 32.44 -5.85
C GLU A 193 -5.87 31.81 -6.06
N THR A 194 -5.42 31.74 -7.30
CA THR A 194 -4.16 31.07 -7.67
C THR A 194 -3.37 31.97 -8.58
N GLU A 195 -2.09 32.11 -8.29
CA GLU A 195 -1.14 32.88 -9.09
C GLU A 195 -0.31 31.92 -9.97
N THR A 196 0.65 32.50 -10.68
CA THR A 196 1.56 31.71 -11.53
C THR A 196 2.54 30.93 -10.65
N PRO A 197 2.70 29.60 -10.85
CA PRO A 197 3.66 28.76 -10.14
C PRO A 197 5.08 29.31 -10.13
N GLU A 198 5.77 29.22 -9.00
CA GLU A 198 7.16 29.71 -8.90
C GLU A 198 8.11 28.91 -9.79
N SER A 199 7.86 27.61 -9.98
CA SER A 199 8.63 26.78 -10.92
C SER A 199 8.59 27.30 -12.37
N PHE A 200 7.46 27.87 -12.81
CA PHE A 200 7.37 28.48 -14.13
C PHE A 200 8.21 29.76 -14.22
N LYS A 201 8.23 30.57 -13.15
CA LYS A 201 9.09 31.77 -13.09
C LYS A 201 10.57 31.41 -13.13
N VAL A 202 10.96 30.34 -12.43
CA VAL A 202 12.32 29.78 -12.49
C VAL A 202 12.67 29.36 -13.92
N LEU A 203 11.78 28.61 -14.59
CA LEU A 203 11.97 28.19 -16.00
C LEU A 203 12.21 29.39 -16.93
N VAL A 204 11.42 30.45 -16.78
CA VAL A 204 11.57 31.66 -17.59
C VAL A 204 12.94 32.31 -17.37
N LYS A 205 13.45 32.32 -16.13
CA LYS A 205 14.79 32.83 -15.83
C LYS A 205 15.89 31.94 -16.38
N GLU A 206 15.72 30.63 -16.36
CA GLU A 206 16.67 29.69 -16.98
C GLU A 206 16.76 29.90 -18.49
N LEU A 207 15.63 30.04 -19.19
CA LEU A 207 15.61 30.34 -20.62
C LEU A 207 16.24 31.71 -20.94
N GLN A 208 15.97 32.74 -20.13
CA GLN A 208 16.62 34.05 -20.25
C GLN A 208 18.15 33.97 -20.09
N SER A 209 18.63 33.08 -19.21
CA SER A 209 20.08 32.87 -19.01
C SER A 209 20.77 32.26 -20.23
N LEU A 210 20.01 31.53 -21.07
CA LEU A 210 20.45 31.00 -22.37
C LEU A 210 20.33 32.03 -23.51
N ALA A 211 20.12 33.31 -23.18
CA ALA A 211 19.86 34.40 -24.13
C ALA A 211 18.59 34.23 -24.98
N LEU A 212 17.61 33.49 -24.48
CA LEU A 212 16.28 33.39 -25.09
C LEU A 212 15.34 34.43 -24.46
N SER A 213 14.73 35.28 -25.28
CA SER A 213 13.74 36.26 -24.83
C SER A 213 12.34 35.64 -24.84
N LEU A 214 11.69 35.58 -23.67
CA LEU A 214 10.27 35.24 -23.55
C LEU A 214 9.46 36.51 -23.37
N GLU A 215 8.39 36.62 -24.14
CA GLU A 215 7.44 37.73 -24.06
C GLU A 215 6.03 37.18 -23.85
N PHE A 216 5.30 37.75 -22.88
CA PHE A 216 3.92 37.38 -22.62
C PHE A 216 3.01 38.44 -23.22
N TRP A 217 2.00 38.01 -23.98
CA TRP A 217 1.06 38.89 -24.66
C TRP A 217 -0.36 38.55 -24.25
N ARG A 218 -1.16 39.55 -23.87
CA ARG A 218 -2.60 39.41 -23.61
C ARG A 218 -3.32 40.61 -24.22
N ASN A 219 -4.38 40.37 -24.99
CA ASN A 219 -5.18 41.42 -25.64
C ASN A 219 -4.34 42.48 -26.41
N GLY A 220 -3.25 42.06 -27.06
CA GLY A 220 -2.37 42.96 -27.83
C GLY A 220 -1.40 43.82 -27.01
N LYS A 221 -1.38 43.68 -25.68
CA LYS A 221 -0.38 44.32 -24.80
C LYS A 221 0.68 43.31 -24.37
N LYS A 222 1.92 43.77 -24.28
CA LYS A 222 3.05 43.02 -23.75
C LYS A 222 3.08 43.15 -22.23
N TYR A 223 3.18 42.01 -21.55
CA TYR A 223 3.25 41.90 -20.11
C TYR A 223 4.61 41.35 -19.69
N SER A 224 5.19 41.88 -18.62
CA SER A 224 6.26 41.18 -17.93
C SER A 224 5.67 40.15 -16.97
N ILE A 225 6.46 39.13 -16.62
CA ILE A 225 6.03 38.10 -15.66
C ILE A 225 5.63 38.68 -14.29
N ARG A 226 6.18 39.85 -13.93
CA ARG A 226 5.85 40.59 -12.70
C ARG A 226 4.58 41.44 -12.82
N ASP A 227 4.17 41.77 -14.05
CA ASP A 227 2.95 42.55 -14.31
C ASP A 227 1.73 41.63 -14.39
N MET A 228 1.91 40.34 -14.69
CA MET A 228 0.84 39.34 -14.68
C MET A 228 0.26 39.09 -13.27
N GLU A 229 1.00 39.43 -12.21
CA GLU A 229 0.62 39.21 -10.80
C GLU A 229 -0.17 40.39 -10.20
N LYS A 230 -0.21 41.56 -10.85
CA LYS A 230 -0.69 42.82 -10.24
C LYS A 230 -2.09 43.27 -10.68
N GLU A 231 -2.73 42.60 -11.62
CA GLU A 231 -4.04 43.00 -12.17
C GLU A 231 -5.24 42.21 -11.61
N GLU A 232 -5.09 41.45 -10.50
CA GLU A 232 -6.21 40.78 -9.80
C GLU A 232 -6.72 41.52 -8.54
N GLU A 233 -6.32 42.78 -8.33
CA GLU A 233 -7.03 43.73 -7.42
C GLU A 233 -8.11 44.52 -8.18
#